data_AF-A0A1P8Q4D2-F1
#
_entry.id   AF-A0A1P8Q4D2-F1
#
_cell.length_a   1.000
_cell.length_b   1.000
_cell.length_c   1.000
_cell.angle_alpha   90.00
_cell.angle_beta   90.00
_cell.angle_gamma   90.00
#
_symmetry.space_group_name_H-M   'P 1'
#
loop_
_entity.id
_entity.type
_entity.pdbx_description
1 polymer ?
#
loop_
_entity_poly.entity_id
_entity_poly.type
_entity_poly.pdbx_seq_one_letter_code
_entity_poly.pdbx_strand_id
1 'polypeptide(L)'
;MAGEQLLELMNSKGGNESDYSDIVYGKVISIDPLKIQTSNQMILSESFLVLGRQVTKHKEHIRVLSHFDSIGEASGTRPDVSEAIEIDGSLQVDDEVTMIRFDGGQQFYVLERSKDRRDVDG
;
A
#
# COMPACT_ATOMS: atom_id res chain seq x y z
N MET A 1 36.00 23.04 6.02
CA MET A 1 34.92 23.80 6.73
C MET A 1 33.63 23.00 6.71
N ALA A 2 32.61 23.33 7.52
CA ALA A 2 31.35 22.59 7.55
C ALA A 2 30.65 22.50 6.16
N GLY A 3 30.79 23.54 5.32
CA GLY A 3 30.24 23.54 3.95
C GLY A 3 30.93 22.56 2.99
N GLU A 4 32.25 22.37 3.09
CA GLU A 4 32.96 21.35 2.30
C GLU A 4 32.54 19.95 2.71
N GLN A 5 32.43 19.68 4.02
CA GLN A 5 32.00 18.38 4.51
C GLN A 5 30.59 18.02 4.03
N LEU A 6 29.67 19.00 3.98
CA LEU A 6 28.33 18.80 3.46
C LEU A 6 28.35 18.48 1.95
N LEU A 7 29.15 19.22 1.17
CA LEU A 7 29.31 19.00 -0.26
C LEU A 7 29.93 17.63 -0.57
N GLU A 8 30.90 17.22 0.23
CA GLU A 8 31.56 15.92 0.15
C GLU A 8 30.58 14.79 0.46
N LEU A 9 29.74 14.95 1.48
CA LEU A 9 28.69 14.00 1.83
C LEU A 9 27.63 13.88 0.71
N MET A 10 27.21 15.00 0.13
CA MET A 10 26.26 15.01 -0.99
C MET A 10 26.83 14.31 -2.23
N ASN A 11 28.12 14.51 -2.52
CA ASN A 11 28.79 13.89 -3.67
C ASN A 11 29.26 12.45 -3.40
N SER A 12 29.47 12.06 -2.14
CA SER A 12 30.03 10.75 -1.76
C SER A 12 29.09 9.58 -1.99
N LYS A 13 27.77 9.80 -1.99
CA LYS A 13 26.80 8.72 -2.20
C LYS A 13 26.81 8.23 -3.66
N GLY A 14 26.99 9.13 -4.63
CA GLY A 14 27.07 8.77 -6.07
C GLY A 14 25.84 8.04 -6.61
N GLY A 15 25.78 7.74 -7.91
CA GLY A 15 24.68 6.96 -8.50
C GLY A 15 23.53 7.80 -9.08
N ASN A 16 22.59 7.13 -9.74
CA ASN A 16 21.43 7.75 -10.39
C ASN A 16 20.29 7.93 -9.38
N GLU A 17 19.38 8.87 -9.65
CA GLU A 17 18.19 9.08 -8.84
C GLU A 17 17.37 7.79 -8.66
N SER A 18 17.41 6.87 -9.63
CA SER A 18 16.78 5.55 -9.60
C SER A 18 17.33 4.58 -8.56
N ASP A 19 18.56 4.81 -8.10
CA ASP A 19 19.27 3.88 -7.23
C ASP A 19 18.89 4.08 -5.77
N TYR A 20 18.27 5.22 -5.45
CA TYR A 20 17.84 5.56 -4.11
C TYR A 20 16.43 5.09 -3.82
N SER A 21 16.17 4.81 -2.55
CA SER A 21 14.80 4.59 -2.06
C SER A 21 13.98 5.87 -2.17
N ASP A 22 12.80 5.76 -2.78
CA ASP A 22 11.89 6.88 -3.01
C ASP A 22 10.43 6.40 -3.08
N ILE A 23 9.49 7.33 -2.95
CA ILE A 23 8.05 7.08 -3.12
C ILE A 23 7.69 7.19 -4.60
N VAL A 24 7.08 6.14 -5.13
CA VAL A 24 6.69 6.02 -6.54
C VAL A 24 5.22 5.69 -6.65
N TYR A 25 4.54 6.34 -7.58
CA TYR A 25 3.13 6.09 -7.87
C TYR A 25 2.97 5.25 -9.12
N GLY A 26 1.95 4.40 -9.13
CA GLY A 26 1.63 3.57 -10.28
C GLY A 26 0.15 3.26 -10.42
N LYS A 27 -0.19 2.67 -11.55
CA LYS A 27 -1.53 2.20 -11.90
C LYS A 27 -1.48 0.73 -12.26
N VAL A 28 -2.37 -0.08 -11.69
CA VAL A 28 -2.47 -1.50 -11.98
C VAL A 28 -3.06 -1.69 -13.38
N ILE A 29 -2.34 -2.37 -14.26
CA ILE A 29 -2.76 -2.63 -15.65
C ILE A 29 -3.18 -4.08 -15.90
N SER A 30 -2.80 -5.00 -15.01
CA SER A 30 -3.12 -6.44 -15.08
C SER A 30 -3.01 -7.05 -13.69
N ILE A 31 -3.84 -8.03 -13.36
CA ILE A 31 -3.85 -8.74 -12.07
C ILE A 31 -3.32 -10.17 -12.15
N ASP A 32 -3.35 -10.81 -13.32
CA ASP A 32 -2.86 -12.18 -13.52
C ASP A 32 -2.19 -12.30 -14.90
N PRO A 33 -0.85 -12.18 -15.00
CA PRO A 33 0.08 -11.84 -13.91
C PRO A 33 -0.04 -10.36 -13.50
N LEU A 34 0.34 -10.05 -12.26
CA LEU A 34 0.28 -8.68 -11.74
C LEU A 34 1.27 -7.78 -12.48
N LYS A 35 0.76 -6.65 -12.99
CA LYS A 35 1.57 -5.61 -13.62
C LYS A 35 1.12 -4.22 -13.17
N ILE A 36 2.10 -3.39 -12.81
CA ILE A 36 1.88 -2.02 -12.37
C ILE A 36 2.69 -1.10 -13.27
N GLN A 37 2.01 -0.13 -13.90
CA GLN A 37 2.66 0.91 -14.67
C GLN A 37 2.96 2.10 -13.77
N THR A 38 4.22 2.51 -13.66
CA THR A 38 4.62 3.71 -12.92
C THR A 38 4.23 4.98 -13.66
N SER A 39 4.25 6.12 -12.96
CA SER A 39 3.97 7.44 -13.56
C SER A 39 4.88 7.81 -14.75
N ASN A 40 6.13 7.33 -14.75
CA ASN A 40 7.08 7.47 -15.85
C ASN A 40 6.95 6.37 -16.93
N GLN A 41 5.79 5.70 -17.00
CA GLN A 41 5.41 4.69 -18.00
C GLN A 41 6.20 3.37 -17.98
N MET A 42 7.06 3.14 -16.98
CA MET A 42 7.73 1.83 -16.80
C MET A 42 6.72 0.79 -16.30
N ILE A 43 6.79 -0.44 -16.83
CA ILE A 43 5.92 -1.54 -16.41
C ILE A 43 6.70 -2.48 -15.48
N LEU A 44 6.23 -2.58 -14.24
CA LEU A 44 6.73 -3.50 -13.23
C LEU A 44 5.95 -4.81 -13.30
N SER A 45 6.67 -5.93 -13.45
CA SER A 45 6.12 -7.28 -13.29
C SER A 45 6.15 -7.73 -11.84
N GLU A 46 5.31 -8.71 -11.52
CA GLU A 46 5.19 -9.33 -10.19
C GLU A 46 6.53 -9.67 -9.50
N SER A 47 7.53 -10.12 -10.25
CA SER A 47 8.88 -10.42 -9.72
C SER A 47 9.61 -9.24 -9.07
N PHE A 48 9.25 -8.01 -9.44
CA PHE A 48 9.84 -6.78 -8.89
C PHE A 48 8.99 -6.17 -7.77
N LEU A 49 7.82 -6.75 -7.50
CA LEU A 49 6.84 -6.23 -6.56
C LEU A 49 6.86 -7.03 -5.26
N VAL A 50 6.95 -6.33 -4.13
CA VAL A 50 6.70 -6.89 -2.81
C VAL A 50 5.38 -6.31 -2.32
N LEU A 51 4.37 -7.16 -2.16
CA LEU A 51 3.03 -6.71 -1.79
C LEU A 51 2.92 -6.46 -0.28
N GLY A 52 2.46 -5.28 0.09
CA GLY A 52 2.13 -4.93 1.47
C GLY A 52 0.81 -5.55 1.92
N ARG A 53 0.60 -5.55 3.24
CA ARG A 53 -0.58 -6.18 3.84
C ARG A 53 -1.89 -5.56 3.34
N GLN A 54 -1.92 -4.24 3.14
CA GLN A 54 -3.11 -3.49 2.70
C GLN A 54 -3.55 -3.81 1.27
N VAL A 55 -2.68 -4.44 0.48
CA VAL A 55 -2.95 -4.81 -0.93
C VAL A 55 -3.08 -6.32 -1.14
N THR A 56 -3.26 -7.06 -0.04
CA THR A 56 -3.40 -8.52 -0.02
C THR A 56 -4.54 -8.95 0.90
N LYS A 57 -5.04 -10.17 0.68
CA LYS A 57 -6.01 -10.79 1.60
C LYS A 57 -5.32 -11.13 2.91
N HIS A 58 -5.88 -10.66 4.01
CA HIS A 58 -5.36 -10.96 5.33
C HIS A 58 -6.50 -11.03 6.36
N LYS A 59 -6.22 -11.71 7.48
CA LYS A 59 -7.20 -11.88 8.56
C LYS A 59 -6.79 -11.05 9.76
N GLU A 60 -7.75 -10.31 10.29
CA GLU A 60 -7.57 -9.48 11.48
C GLU A 60 -8.47 -9.93 12.61
N HIS A 61 -7.92 -9.92 13.81
CA HIS A 61 -8.68 -10.13 15.04
C HIS A 61 -9.15 -8.79 15.57
N ILE A 62 -10.45 -8.55 15.48
CA ILE A 62 -11.07 -7.33 16.01
C ILE A 62 -11.74 -7.67 17.32
N ARG A 63 -11.51 -6.82 18.33
CA ARG A 63 -12.30 -6.81 19.56
C ARG A 63 -13.21 -5.61 19.54
N VAL A 64 -14.50 -5.86 19.44
CA VAL A 64 -15.55 -4.85 19.56
C VAL A 64 -15.92 -4.74 21.02
N LEU A 65 -15.71 -3.57 21.61
CA LEU A 65 -16.11 -3.30 22.99
C LEU A 65 -17.62 -3.16 23.10
N SER A 66 -18.13 -3.45 24.29
CA SER A 66 -19.55 -3.32 24.60
C SER A 66 -20.03 -1.90 24.32
N HIS A 67 -21.10 -1.81 23.54
CA HIS A 67 -21.73 -0.56 23.16
C HIS A 67 -23.24 -0.76 23.00
N PHE A 68 -23.99 0.33 23.11
CA PHE A 68 -25.40 0.34 22.79
C PHE A 68 -25.57 0.43 21.28
N ASP A 69 -26.40 -0.44 20.72
CA ASP A 69 -26.68 -0.49 19.28
C ASP A 69 -28.19 -0.51 19.05
N SER A 70 -28.61 0.04 17.92
CA SER A 70 -30.02 0.10 17.51
C SER A 70 -30.14 -0.14 16.01
N ILE A 71 -30.82 -1.22 15.63
CA ILE A 71 -31.09 -1.56 14.23
C ILE A 71 -32.61 -1.63 14.06
N GLY A 72 -33.20 -0.62 13.40
CA GLY A 72 -34.64 -0.48 13.28
C GLY A 72 -35.31 -0.28 14.64
N GLU A 73 -36.29 -1.11 14.98
CA GLU A 73 -36.99 -1.05 16.28
C GLU A 73 -36.29 -1.87 17.39
N ALA A 74 -35.27 -2.67 17.06
CA ALA A 74 -34.52 -3.43 18.04
C ALA A 74 -33.37 -2.59 18.61
N SER A 75 -33.35 -2.42 19.93
CA SER A 75 -32.26 -1.73 20.64
C SER A 75 -31.77 -2.55 21.82
N GLY A 76 -30.47 -2.49 22.10
CA GLY A 76 -29.85 -3.26 23.17
C GLY A 76 -28.37 -2.98 23.35
N THR A 77 -27.82 -3.45 24.46
CA THR A 77 -26.37 -3.40 24.72
C THR A 77 -25.72 -4.65 24.14
N ARG A 78 -24.82 -4.48 23.18
CA ARG A 78 -23.98 -5.58 22.70
C ARG A 78 -22.85 -5.82 23.70
N PRO A 79 -22.52 -7.08 24.03
CA PRO A 79 -21.37 -7.40 24.88
C PRO A 79 -20.05 -7.24 24.11
N ASP A 80 -18.93 -7.38 24.81
CA ASP A 80 -17.61 -7.50 24.18
C ASP A 80 -17.57 -8.74 23.27
N VAL A 81 -17.21 -8.55 22.01
CA VAL A 81 -17.06 -9.64 21.03
C VAL A 81 -15.66 -9.58 20.44
N SER A 82 -15.05 -10.76 20.22
CA SER A 82 -13.80 -10.88 19.48
C SER A 82 -14.00 -11.85 18.32
N GLU A 83 -13.70 -11.39 17.11
CA GLU A 83 -13.91 -12.15 15.89
C GLU A 83 -12.74 -11.97 14.92
N ALA A 84 -12.54 -12.98 14.06
CA ALA A 84 -11.59 -12.90 12.96
C ALA A 84 -12.35 -12.46 11.71
N ILE A 85 -12.03 -11.29 11.19
CA ILE A 85 -12.54 -10.83 9.90
C ILE A 85 -11.50 -11.07 8.81
N GLU A 86 -11.95 -11.40 7.61
CA GLU A 86 -11.10 -11.40 6.42
C GLU A 86 -11.24 -10.04 5.73
N ILE A 87 -10.12 -9.37 5.52
CA ILE A 87 -10.04 -8.11 4.79
C ILE A 87 -9.50 -8.43 3.39
N ASP A 88 -10.31 -8.19 2.38
CA ASP A 88 -9.90 -8.36 0.98
C ASP A 88 -9.32 -7.04 0.44
N GLY A 89 -8.00 -6.91 0.53
CA GLY A 89 -7.24 -5.80 -0.03
C GLY A 89 -6.73 -6.04 -1.45
N SER A 90 -7.10 -7.14 -2.12
CA SER A 90 -6.51 -7.50 -3.41
C SER A 90 -6.64 -6.38 -4.46
N LEU A 91 -5.54 -6.11 -5.15
CA LEU A 91 -5.49 -5.13 -6.25
C LEU A 91 -6.40 -5.55 -7.41
N GLN A 92 -7.04 -4.57 -8.03
CA GLN A 92 -7.77 -4.74 -9.28
C GLN A 92 -7.18 -3.85 -10.37
N VAL A 93 -7.56 -4.13 -11.61
CA VAL A 93 -7.23 -3.27 -12.75
C VAL A 93 -7.73 -1.85 -12.47
N ASP A 94 -6.94 -0.86 -12.90
CA ASP A 94 -7.15 0.57 -12.70
C ASP A 94 -6.91 1.11 -11.28
N ASP A 95 -6.56 0.28 -10.30
CA ASP A 95 -6.14 0.78 -8.99
C ASP A 95 -4.89 1.67 -9.10
N GLU A 96 -4.98 2.88 -8.52
CA GLU A 96 -3.83 3.75 -8.28
C GLU A 96 -3.15 3.32 -6.97
N VAL A 97 -1.84 3.09 -7.01
CA VAL A 97 -1.08 2.60 -5.86
C VAL A 97 0.09 3.51 -5.52
N THR A 98 0.41 3.55 -4.23
CA THR A 98 1.62 4.16 -3.70
C THR A 98 2.61 3.05 -3.38
N MET A 99 3.84 3.20 -3.87
CA MET A 99 4.91 2.23 -3.74
C MET A 99 6.17 2.88 -3.18
N ILE A 100 7.01 2.10 -2.53
CA ILE A 100 8.33 2.50 -2.06
C ILE A 100 9.36 1.72 -2.87
N ARG A 101 10.21 2.41 -3.63
CA ARG A 101 11.35 1.79 -4.29
C ARG A 101 12.41 1.44 -3.26
N PHE A 102 12.98 0.24 -3.36
CA PHE A 102 14.10 -0.17 -2.52
C PHE A 102 15.41 0.45 -2.99
N ASP A 103 16.35 0.59 -2.06
CA ASP A 103 17.72 0.98 -2.36
C ASP A 103 18.35 -0.02 -3.32
N GLY A 104 19.06 0.47 -4.34
CA GLY A 104 19.51 -0.30 -5.50
C GLY A 104 18.49 -0.40 -6.64
N GLY A 105 17.29 0.19 -6.48
CA GLY A 105 16.35 0.48 -7.57
C GLY A 105 15.60 -0.71 -8.19
N GLN A 106 15.88 -1.94 -7.73
CA GLN A 106 15.42 -3.15 -8.41
C GLN A 106 14.03 -3.63 -7.98
N GLN A 107 13.60 -3.32 -6.77
CA GLN A 107 12.33 -3.80 -6.21
C GLN A 107 11.47 -2.66 -5.67
N PHE A 108 10.16 -2.88 -5.64
CA PHE A 108 9.17 -1.93 -5.19
C PHE A 108 8.23 -2.59 -4.19
N TYR A 109 8.10 -1.98 -3.01
CA TYR A 109 7.11 -2.36 -2.02
C TYR A 109 5.80 -1.63 -2.29
N VAL A 110 4.73 -2.37 -2.57
CA VAL A 110 3.40 -1.80 -2.77
C VAL A 110 2.77 -1.57 -1.41
N LEU A 111 2.70 -0.31 -0.98
CA LEU A 111 2.26 0.06 0.36
C LEU A 111 0.74 0.00 0.48
N GLU A 112 0.06 0.78 -0.35
CA GLU A 112 -1.40 0.96 -0.29
C GLU A 112 -1.97 1.47 -1.62
N ARG A 113 -3.29 1.45 -1.72
CA ARG A 113 -4.04 2.10 -2.80
C ARG A 113 -4.23 3.58 -2.46
N SER A 114 -4.07 4.46 -3.44
CA SER A 114 -4.19 5.92 -3.25
C SER A 114 -5.64 6.37 -3.03
N LYS A 115 -6.61 5.56 -3.46
CA LYS A 115 -8.03 5.81 -3.25
C LYS A 115 -8.64 4.56 -2.63
N ASP A 116 -9.46 4.79 -1.61
CA ASP A 116 -10.27 3.72 -1.06
C ASP A 116 -11.38 3.37 -2.07
N ARG A 117 -11.57 2.07 -2.32
CA ARG A 117 -12.69 1.56 -3.10
C ARG A 117 -13.89 1.59 -2.16
N ARG A 118 -14.36 2.79 -1.82
CA ARG A 118 -15.70 2.95 -1.29
C ARG A 118 -16.62 2.52 -2.42
N ASP A 119 -17.32 1.43 -2.19
CA ASP A 119 -18.27 0.84 -3.12
C ASP A 119 -19.10 1.97 -3.76
N VAL A 120 -18.77 2.31 -5.01
CA VAL A 120 -19.66 3.07 -5.89
C VAL A 120 -20.69 2.04 -6.32
N ASP A 121 -21.58 1.71 -5.38
CA ASP A 121 -22.86 1.02 -5.54
C ASP A 121 -23.39 0.72 -4.13
N GLY A 122 -24.00 1.75 -3.54
CA GLY A 122 -24.91 1.67 -2.40
C GLY A 122 -26.15 2.49 -2.71
#